data_AF-S6WD42-F1
#
_entry.id   AF-S6WD42-F1
#
_cell.length_a   1.000
_cell.length_b   1.000
_cell.length_c   1.000
_cell.angle_alpha   90.00
_cell.angle_beta   90.00
_cell.angle_gamma   90.00
#
_symmetry.space_group_name_H-M   'P 1'
#
loop_
_entity.id
_entity.type
_entity.pdbx_description
1 polymer ?
#
loop_
_entity_poly.entity_id
_entity_poly.type
_entity_poly.pdbx_seq_one_letter_code
_entity_poly.pdbx_strand_id
1 'polypeptide(L)'
;PPLSQIGRQRLGIMRETNDGFIIAEKDLELRGPGEMLGTRQTGLLQFKVADLMRDADLLPAVRDAAQALLERWPQHVSPLLDRWLRHGQQYGQV
;
A
#
# COMPACT_ATOMS: atom_id res chain seq x y z
N PRO A 1 -13.98 -20.35 -17.38
CA PRO A 1 -13.10 -19.47 -18.22
C PRO A 1 -11.62 -19.68 -17.85
N PRO A 2 -10.67 -19.58 -18.81
CA PRO A 2 -9.24 -19.69 -18.48
C PRO A 2 -8.79 -18.45 -17.67
N LEU A 3 -7.84 -18.64 -16.76
CA LEU A 3 -7.25 -17.54 -15.99
C LEU A 3 -6.60 -16.52 -16.95
N SER A 4 -6.90 -15.24 -16.74
CA SER A 4 -6.22 -14.15 -17.44
C SER A 4 -4.72 -14.17 -17.11
N GLN A 5 -3.90 -13.63 -18.00
CA GLN A 5 -2.44 -13.55 -17.83
C GLN A 5 -2.06 -12.83 -16.51
N ILE A 6 -2.80 -11.79 -16.15
CA ILE A 6 -2.70 -11.05 -14.88
C ILE A 6 -3.02 -11.96 -13.69
N GLY A 7 -4.07 -12.78 -13.79
CA GLY A 7 -4.46 -13.71 -12.73
C GLY A 7 -3.38 -14.77 -12.44
N ARG A 8 -2.65 -15.23 -13.47
CA ARG A 8 -1.50 -16.15 -13.28
C ARG A 8 -0.33 -15.47 -12.59
N GLN A 9 -0.01 -14.23 -12.93
CA GLN A 9 1.11 -13.50 -12.31
C GLN A 9 0.84 -13.22 -10.82
N ARG A 10 -0.39 -12.86 -10.46
CA ARG A 10 -0.80 -12.67 -9.06
C ARG A 10 -0.65 -13.92 -8.20
N LEU A 11 -1.11 -15.06 -8.71
CA LEU A 11 -0.93 -16.35 -8.04
C LEU A 11 0.54 -16.76 -7.96
N GLY A 12 1.36 -16.34 -8.92
CA GLY A 12 2.82 -16.49 -8.89
C GLY A 12 3.45 -15.73 -7.73
N ILE A 13 3.17 -14.43 -7.61
CA ILE A 13 3.69 -13.57 -6.54
C ILE A 13 3.31 -14.10 -5.15
N MET A 14 2.05 -14.50 -4.96
CA MET A 14 1.58 -15.10 -3.71
C MET A 14 2.23 -16.45 -3.39
N ARG A 15 2.79 -17.14 -4.39
CA ARG A 15 3.54 -18.39 -4.20
C ARG A 15 5.02 -18.16 -3.93
N GLU A 16 5.58 -17.07 -4.45
CA GLU A 16 7.00 -16.73 -4.34
C GLU A 16 7.38 -16.17 -2.97
N THR A 17 6.45 -15.51 -2.28
CA THR A 17 6.72 -14.92 -0.96
C THR A 17 5.46 -14.84 -0.10
N ASN A 18 5.65 -14.91 1.22
CA ASN A 18 4.61 -14.64 2.22
C ASN A 18 4.78 -13.23 2.86
N ASP A 19 5.74 -12.44 2.40
CA ASP A 19 5.95 -11.07 2.86
C ASP A 19 4.92 -10.14 2.20
N GLY A 20 4.01 -9.61 3.03
CA GLY A 20 2.93 -8.73 2.58
C GLY A 20 3.40 -7.45 1.89
N PHE A 21 4.62 -6.96 2.18
CA PHE A 21 5.14 -5.75 1.54
C PHE A 21 5.59 -6.01 0.10
N ILE A 22 6.28 -7.12 -0.13
CA ILE A 22 6.72 -7.52 -1.49
C ILE A 22 5.50 -7.83 -2.35
N ILE A 23 4.48 -8.49 -1.79
CA ILE A 23 3.23 -8.76 -2.49
C ILE A 23 2.54 -7.44 -2.89
N ALA A 24 2.49 -6.46 -1.99
CA ALA A 24 1.87 -5.16 -2.27
C ALA A 24 2.63 -4.37 -3.34
N GLU A 25 3.97 -4.37 -3.31
CA GLU A 25 4.81 -3.72 -4.32
C GLU A 25 4.61 -4.35 -5.72
N LYS A 26 4.65 -5.68 -5.79
CA LYS A 26 4.45 -6.41 -7.06
C LYS A 26 3.02 -6.29 -7.60
N ASP A 27 2.01 -6.24 -6.72
CA ASP A 27 0.63 -5.99 -7.15
C ASP A 27 0.44 -4.54 -7.65
N LEU A 28 1.15 -3.57 -7.08
CA LEU A 28 1.16 -2.18 -7.55
C LEU A 28 1.85 -2.07 -8.93
N GLU A 29 2.97 -2.75 -9.14
CA GLU A 29 3.64 -2.85 -10.45
C GLU A 29 2.72 -3.46 -11.52
N LEU A 30 2.01 -4.55 -11.18
CA LEU A 30 1.12 -5.27 -12.12
C LEU A 30 -0.15 -4.50 -12.49
N ARG A 31 -0.75 -3.76 -11.56
CA ARG A 31 -1.94 -2.92 -11.85
C ARG A 31 -1.59 -1.66 -12.63
N GLY A 32 -0.33 -1.25 -12.61
CA GLY A 32 0.10 0.03 -13.11
C GLY A 32 -0.38 1.17 -12.20
N PRO A 33 0.38 2.28 -12.16
CA PRO A 33 0.13 3.32 -11.16
C PRO A 33 -1.20 4.09 -11.33
N GLY A 34 -1.80 4.07 -12.53
CA GLY A 34 -3.04 4.77 -12.84
C GLY A 34 -4.34 4.03 -12.49
N GLU A 35 -4.31 2.71 -12.23
CA GLU A 35 -5.52 1.95 -11.92
C GLU A 35 -5.80 1.87 -10.41
N MET A 36 -4.76 1.95 -9.57
CA MET A 36 -4.89 2.04 -8.10
C MET A 36 -5.46 3.38 -7.63
N LEU A 37 -5.25 4.47 -8.37
CA LEU A 37 -5.65 5.83 -7.97
C LEU A 37 -6.99 6.32 -8.55
N GLY A 38 -7.78 5.41 -9.15
CA GLY A 38 -9.21 5.64 -9.33
C GLY A 38 -9.65 6.08 -10.72
N THR A 39 -9.72 5.15 -11.65
CA THR A 39 -10.71 5.28 -12.74
C THR A 39 -11.92 4.35 -12.62
N ARG A 40 -12.01 3.43 -11.63
CA ARG A 40 -13.28 2.68 -11.43
C ARG A 40 -13.49 1.83 -10.15
N GLN A 41 -12.93 2.14 -8.98
CA GLN A 41 -13.41 1.50 -7.74
C GLN A 41 -13.30 2.41 -6.51
N THR A 42 -14.45 2.68 -5.91
CA THR A 42 -14.76 3.70 -4.89
C THR A 42 -14.33 3.29 -3.47
N GLY A 43 -13.06 2.94 -3.24
CA GLY A 43 -12.66 2.42 -1.92
C GLY A 43 -11.20 2.55 -1.49
N LEU A 44 -10.34 3.27 -2.24
CA LEU A 44 -8.92 3.44 -1.85
C LEU A 44 -8.66 4.81 -1.22
N LEU A 45 -7.81 4.78 -0.19
CA LEU A 45 -7.32 5.93 0.58
C LEU A 45 -6.71 6.94 -0.38
N GLN A 46 -7.40 8.06 -0.59
CA GLN A 46 -6.76 9.21 -1.21
C GLN A 46 -5.75 9.75 -0.21
N PHE A 47 -4.46 9.56 -0.50
CA PHE A 47 -3.42 10.24 0.24
C PHE A 47 -3.69 11.75 0.16
N LYS A 48 -3.78 12.41 1.32
CA LYS A 48 -4.18 13.83 1.38
C LYS A 48 -3.18 14.79 0.73
N VAL A 49 -1.92 14.36 0.58
CA VAL A 49 -0.79 15.22 0.16
C VAL A 49 0.18 14.47 -0.76
N ALA A 50 0.41 13.18 -0.50
CA ALA A 50 1.33 12.37 -1.29
C ALA A 50 0.68 11.84 -2.56
N ASP A 51 1.43 11.84 -3.66
CA ASP A 51 1.08 11.14 -4.88
C ASP A 51 2.09 10.01 -5.03
N LEU A 52 1.66 8.77 -4.86
CA LEU A 52 2.55 7.60 -4.88
C LEU A 52 3.28 7.41 -6.22
N MET A 53 2.76 7.93 -7.32
CA MET A 53 3.44 7.87 -8.62
C MET A 53 4.57 8.88 -8.69
N ARG A 54 4.27 10.13 -8.26
CA ARG A 54 5.24 11.22 -8.25
C ARG A 54 6.34 10.99 -7.22
N ASP A 55 5.95 10.45 -6.07
CA ASP A 55 6.76 10.37 -4.84
C ASP A 55 7.31 8.95 -4.61
N ALA A 56 7.31 8.10 -5.63
CA ALA A 56 7.73 6.70 -5.53
C ALA A 56 9.18 6.53 -5.02
N ASP A 57 10.05 7.47 -5.37
CA ASP A 57 11.45 7.53 -4.94
C ASP A 57 11.62 7.77 -3.44
N LEU A 58 10.59 8.31 -2.77
CA LEU A 58 10.59 8.54 -1.32
C LEU A 58 10.20 7.29 -0.52
N LEU A 59 9.57 6.29 -1.14
CA LEU A 59 9.05 5.10 -0.45
C LEU A 59 10.13 4.33 0.34
N PRO A 60 11.36 4.14 -0.17
CA PRO A 60 12.42 3.50 0.62
C PRO A 60 12.76 4.28 1.89
N ALA A 61 12.86 5.61 1.81
CA ALA A 61 13.15 6.46 2.96
C ALA A 61 11.99 6.49 3.97
N VAL A 62 10.75 6.43 3.50
CA VAL A 62 9.56 6.33 4.36
C VAL A 62 9.58 5.04 5.17
N ARG A 63 9.95 3.91 4.57
CA ARG A 63 10.10 2.63 5.28
C ARG A 63 11.13 2.73 6.40
N ASP A 64 12.30 3.26 6.10
CA ASP A 64 13.39 3.36 7.08
C ASP A 64 13.01 4.31 8.23
N ALA A 65 12.33 5.42 7.92
CA ALA A 65 11.81 6.35 8.92
C ALA A 65 10.71 5.70 9.79
N ALA A 66 9.82 4.91 9.20
CA ALA A 66 8.78 4.18 9.94
C ALA A 66 9.39 3.15 10.90
N GLN A 67 10.42 2.42 10.46
CA GLN A 67 11.13 1.48 11.33
C GLN A 67 11.82 2.21 12.50
N ALA A 68 12.53 3.31 12.22
CA ALA A 68 13.17 4.10 13.28
C ALA A 68 12.15 4.66 14.28
N LEU A 69 10.96 5.07 13.80
CA LEU A 69 9.86 5.54 14.65
C LEU A 69 9.36 4.44 15.59
N LEU A 70 9.16 3.22 15.06
CA LEU A 70 8.71 2.06 15.84
C LEU A 70 9.72 1.67 16.92
N GLU A 71 11.01 1.69 16.59
CA GLU A 71 12.08 1.27 17.50
C GLU A 71 12.34 2.31 18.60
N ARG A 72 12.34 3.60 18.26
CA ARG A 72 12.80 4.66 19.18
C ARG A 72 11.67 5.41 19.87
N TRP A 73 10.50 5.49 19.24
CA TRP A 73 9.35 6.27 19.73
C TRP A 73 8.01 5.55 19.51
N PRO A 74 7.85 4.29 19.97
CA PRO A 74 6.63 3.51 19.75
C PRO A 74 5.37 4.22 20.29
N GLN A 75 5.50 5.02 21.35
CA GLN A 75 4.40 5.80 21.93
C GLN A 75 3.86 6.91 21.02
N HIS A 76 4.59 7.29 19.96
CA HIS A 76 4.16 8.31 18.99
C HIS A 76 3.35 7.71 17.83
N VAL A 77 3.38 6.38 17.66
CA VAL A 77 2.75 5.69 16.53
C VAL A 77 1.23 5.85 16.60
N SER A 78 0.59 5.45 17.70
CA SER A 78 -0.88 5.55 17.83
C SER A 78 -1.40 6.98 17.67
N PRO A 79 -0.80 8.02 18.30
CA PRO A 79 -1.19 9.42 18.06
C PRO A 79 -1.06 9.87 16.60
N LEU A 80 -0.02 9.41 15.87
CA LEU A 80 0.17 9.75 14.46
C LEU A 80 -0.86 9.05 13.57
N LEU A 81 -1.11 7.76 13.79
CA LEU A 81 -2.17 7.03 13.09
C LEU A 81 -3.52 7.68 13.36
N ASP A 82 -3.79 8.07 14.61
CA ASP A 82 -5.01 8.75 14.99
C ASP A 82 -5.18 10.09 14.27
N ARG A 83 -4.14 10.91 14.24
CA ARG A 83 -4.16 12.21 13.59
C ARG A 83 -4.39 12.11 12.08
N TRP A 84 -3.72 11.16 11.42
CA TRP A 84 -3.67 11.12 9.96
C TRP A 84 -4.66 10.14 9.32
N LEU A 85 -5.05 9.07 10.02
CA LEU A 85 -5.89 7.98 9.49
C LEU A 85 -7.31 7.92 10.10
N ARG A 86 -7.65 8.67 11.17
CA ARG A 86 -9.01 8.60 11.80
C ARG A 86 -10.17 8.88 10.84
N HIS A 87 -9.95 9.58 9.73
CA HIS A 87 -11.01 9.85 8.75
C HIS A 87 -11.09 8.80 7.62
N GLY A 88 -10.21 7.80 7.63
CA GLY A 88 -10.19 6.72 6.65
C GLY A 88 -10.81 5.41 7.13
N GLN A 89 -11.41 5.34 8.32
CA GLN A 89 -11.86 4.10 9.02
C GLN A 89 -12.91 3.20 8.31
N GLN A 90 -13.08 3.27 7.00
CA GLN A 90 -13.64 2.18 6.20
C GLN A 90 -12.51 1.34 5.59
N TYR A 91 -11.68 0.71 6.43
CA TYR A 91 -10.75 -0.33 5.99
C TYR A 91 -11.09 -1.63 6.73
N GLY A 92 -11.47 -2.66 5.98
CA GLY A 92 -11.57 -4.03 6.49
C GLY A 92 -12.97 -4.58 6.76
N GLN A 93 -14.04 -4.03 6.19
CA GLN A 93 -15.31 -4.78 6.02
C GLN A 93 -15.50 -5.16 4.55
N VAL A 94 -14.75 -6.15 4.08
CA VAL A 94 -15.16 -7.10 3.04
C VAL A 94 -14.57 -8.46 3.39
#